data_AF-A0A0C9RTZ8-F1
#
_entry.id   AF-A0A0C9RTZ8-F1
#
_cell.length_a   1.000
_cell.length_b   1.000
_cell.length_c   1.000
_cell.angle_alpha   90.00
_cell.angle_beta   90.00
_cell.angle_gamma   90.00
#
_symmetry.space_group_name_H-M   'P 1'
#
loop_
_entity.id
_entity.type
_entity.pdbx_description
1 polymer ?
#
loop_
_entity_poly.entity_id
_entity_poly.type
_entity_poly.pdbx_seq_one_letter_code
_entity_poly.pdbx_strand_id
1 'polypeptide(L)'
;ELLEDDSDDEINEILPIRQAKKWYRSCMDTKAREARGLKPIESFVMENGGWPMIMDAEEWHDDDMSWQEVEDFYAHLTGDYTFWQIDPISMPGQDPDKGLLFFQPSLPLSEMLPSKYRNYTGDDYEIYQHLVKAVARLFIEHTRADVSEEQLQKDVEGIIKLEKAIYMAGKPESPLDILEELFEDDDLEETDLETFVEWWHNRTQSIKDPQANVDWWKILQRLFDLANVKVNGSVPVGMASLRYYRRLPKILESVDKRTIVNYIHWKFVSRTLPYTTDEVTDGFFELVKEEYGVQERPPRWKECVQAVKMTDATGLLFIAKYTKENSHKAVLRMMKNIQKELKCQIESSNWLSEQGKKQAIEKVNTMQTMVGFPDWYKNETAVMNHYKGLTIGNEYLDNVLSYMRYEKRLAIRAFGGYKGNEAWMMDPVTVNAAYAMDINIMGELT
;
A
#
# COMPACT_ATOMS: atom_id res chain seq x y z
N GLU A 1 -11.41 22.81 -7.46
CA GLU A 1 -12.73 23.15 -8.04
C GLU A 1 -13.84 22.18 -7.65
N LEU A 2 -13.96 20.98 -8.24
CA LEU A 2 -15.09 20.07 -7.93
C LEU A 2 -15.19 19.69 -6.45
N LEU A 3 -14.04 19.52 -5.79
CA LEU A 3 -13.97 19.22 -4.35
C LEU A 3 -14.08 20.46 -3.44
N GLU A 4 -14.05 21.66 -4.03
CA GLU A 4 -14.17 22.96 -3.33
C GLU A 4 -15.56 23.58 -3.48
N ASP A 5 -16.40 23.01 -4.34
CA ASP A 5 -17.72 23.55 -4.65
C ASP A 5 -18.69 23.28 -3.49
N ASP A 6 -19.02 24.33 -2.74
CA ASP A 6 -20.00 24.36 -1.64
C ASP A 6 -21.38 24.88 -2.11
N SER A 7 -21.74 24.71 -3.39
CA SER A 7 -23.06 25.12 -3.90
C SER A 7 -24.24 24.44 -3.16
N ASP A 8 -25.42 25.08 -3.21
CA ASP A 8 -26.68 24.62 -2.57
C ASP A 8 -27.09 23.18 -2.96
N ASP A 9 -26.45 22.59 -3.96
CA ASP A 9 -26.61 21.19 -4.39
C ASP A 9 -25.94 20.16 -3.44
N GLU A 10 -25.13 20.57 -2.45
CA GLU A 10 -24.53 19.63 -1.48
C GLU A 10 -25.59 18.79 -0.73
N ILE A 11 -26.82 19.31 -0.57
CA ILE A 11 -27.96 18.58 0.01
C ILE A 11 -28.40 17.40 -0.87
N ASN A 12 -28.25 17.53 -2.19
CA ASN A 12 -28.66 16.53 -3.18
C ASN A 12 -27.53 15.54 -3.53
N GLU A 13 -26.30 15.78 -3.06
CA GLU A 13 -25.16 14.90 -3.33
C GLU A 13 -25.21 13.59 -2.54
N ILE A 14 -24.90 12.48 -3.21
CA ILE A 14 -24.75 11.19 -2.56
C ILE A 14 -23.64 11.20 -1.51
N LEU A 15 -23.79 10.36 -0.48
CA LEU A 15 -22.87 10.32 0.66
C LEU A 15 -21.38 10.21 0.27
N PRO A 16 -20.96 9.36 -0.69
CA PRO A 16 -19.55 9.27 -1.06
C PRO A 16 -18.95 10.57 -1.59
N ILE A 17 -19.71 11.38 -2.33
CA ILE A 17 -19.25 12.67 -2.84
C ILE A 17 -19.02 13.64 -1.68
N ARG A 18 -20.00 13.74 -0.77
CA ARG A 18 -19.88 14.58 0.43
C ARG A 18 -18.70 14.15 1.30
N GLN A 19 -18.46 12.85 1.43
CA GLN A 19 -17.29 12.31 2.12
C GLN A 19 -15.98 12.68 1.42
N ALA A 20 -15.89 12.57 0.09
CA ALA A 20 -14.71 12.98 -0.67
C ALA A 20 -14.40 14.47 -0.51
N LYS A 21 -15.41 15.34 -0.61
CA LYS A 21 -15.28 16.79 -0.34
C LYS A 21 -14.85 17.06 1.11
N LYS A 22 -15.41 16.32 2.07
CA LYS A 22 -15.05 16.45 3.48
C LYS A 22 -13.59 16.06 3.74
N TRP A 23 -13.12 14.97 3.13
CA TRP A 23 -11.71 14.58 3.21
C TRP A 23 -10.82 15.67 2.61
N TYR A 24 -11.15 16.18 1.42
CA TYR A 24 -10.42 17.29 0.82
C TYR A 24 -10.35 18.51 1.76
N ARG A 25 -11.49 18.94 2.32
CA ARG A 25 -11.56 20.06 3.27
C ARG A 25 -10.71 19.81 4.53
N SER A 26 -10.72 18.59 5.07
CA SER A 26 -9.88 18.23 6.22
C SER A 26 -8.38 18.34 5.92
N CYS A 27 -7.96 18.00 4.70
CA CYS A 27 -6.57 18.14 4.27
C CYS A 27 -6.16 19.61 4.11
N MET A 28 -7.08 20.44 3.60
CA MET A 28 -6.87 21.87 3.38
C MET A 28 -6.86 22.68 4.68
N ASP A 29 -7.50 22.20 5.75
CA ASP A 29 -7.57 22.87 7.05
C ASP A 29 -6.26 22.71 7.84
N THR A 30 -5.28 23.57 7.53
CA THR A 30 -4.00 23.59 8.24
C THR A 30 -4.16 23.97 9.70
N LYS A 31 -5.13 24.83 10.06
CA LYS A 31 -5.30 25.25 11.46
C LYS A 31 -5.71 24.09 12.35
N ALA A 32 -6.65 23.26 11.90
CA ALA A 32 -7.06 22.08 12.64
C ALA A 32 -5.90 21.08 12.80
N ARG A 33 -5.11 20.88 11.74
CA ARG A 33 -3.93 20.01 11.74
C ARG A 33 -2.83 20.49 12.69
N GLU A 34 -2.46 21.77 12.60
CA GLU A 34 -1.48 22.40 13.49
C GLU A 34 -1.93 22.37 14.96
N ALA A 35 -3.23 22.56 15.22
CA ALA A 35 -3.76 22.52 16.58
C ALA A 35 -3.65 21.13 17.24
N ARG A 36 -3.73 20.05 16.44
CA ARG A 36 -3.54 18.68 16.94
C ARG A 36 -2.08 18.30 17.05
N GLY A 37 -1.22 18.80 16.16
CA GLY A 37 0.21 18.49 16.18
C GLY A 37 0.47 16.99 16.03
N LEU A 38 1.45 16.49 16.79
CA LEU A 38 1.83 15.07 16.83
C LEU A 38 0.98 14.22 17.79
N LYS A 39 0.11 14.84 18.60
CA LYS A 39 -0.67 14.17 19.65
C LYS A 39 -1.45 12.94 19.19
N PRO A 40 -2.06 12.92 17.97
CA PRO A 40 -2.78 11.72 17.52
C PRO A 40 -1.85 10.51 17.35
N ILE A 41 -0.67 10.71 16.74
CA ILE A 41 0.32 9.65 16.56
C ILE A 41 0.85 9.21 17.92
N GLU A 42 1.19 10.17 18.79
CA GLU A 42 1.63 9.89 20.15
C GLU A 42 0.62 9.04 20.91
N SER A 43 -0.67 9.38 20.83
CA SER A 43 -1.73 8.62 21.50
C SER A 43 -1.78 7.17 21.02
N PHE A 44 -1.72 6.92 19.70
CA PHE A 44 -1.67 5.56 19.17
C PHE A 44 -0.42 4.78 19.58
N VAL A 45 0.73 5.46 19.68
CA VAL A 45 1.99 4.85 20.13
C VAL A 45 1.91 4.47 21.61
N MET A 46 1.46 5.39 22.46
CA MET A 46 1.40 5.18 23.91
C MET A 46 0.30 4.19 24.32
N GLU A 47 -0.84 4.17 23.63
CA GLU A 47 -1.87 3.14 23.81
C GLU A 47 -1.39 1.74 23.42
N ASN A 48 -0.34 1.66 22.61
CA ASN A 48 0.19 0.42 22.04
C ASN A 48 1.55 0.02 22.66
N GLY A 49 1.69 0.20 23.98
CA GLY A 49 2.88 -0.24 24.73
C GLY A 49 4.06 0.75 24.72
N GLY A 50 3.91 1.90 24.05
CA GLY A 50 4.91 2.97 24.01
C GLY A 50 6.08 2.65 23.08
N TRP A 51 6.78 3.69 22.63
CA TRP A 51 7.87 3.57 21.65
C TRP A 51 9.24 3.69 22.35
N PRO A 52 9.99 2.57 22.50
CA PRO A 52 11.14 2.52 23.39
C PRO A 52 12.20 3.60 23.14
N MET A 53 12.45 3.97 21.88
CA MET A 53 13.48 4.97 21.52
C MET A 53 13.15 6.41 21.94
N ILE A 54 11.90 6.69 22.33
CA ILE A 54 11.43 8.04 22.74
C ILE A 54 10.91 8.07 24.19
N MET A 55 11.15 7.01 24.96
CA MET A 55 10.70 6.85 26.35
C MET A 55 11.87 6.77 27.31
N ASP A 56 11.63 7.12 28.57
CA ASP A 56 12.63 6.96 29.63
C ASP A 56 13.02 5.49 29.75
N ALA A 57 14.29 5.22 30.04
CA ALA A 57 14.81 3.85 30.14
C ALA A 57 14.10 3.01 31.23
N GLU A 58 13.50 3.66 32.22
CA GLU A 58 12.75 3.02 33.31
C GLU A 58 11.27 2.80 32.99
N GLU A 59 10.73 3.43 31.93
CA GLU A 59 9.29 3.36 31.61
C GLU A 59 8.92 2.20 30.69
N TRP A 60 9.84 1.78 29.81
CA TRP A 60 9.57 0.68 28.87
C TRP A 60 10.18 -0.63 29.37
N HIS A 61 9.36 -1.67 29.51
CA HIS A 61 9.81 -2.99 29.90
C HIS A 61 9.52 -4.05 28.84
N ASP A 62 10.50 -4.92 28.62
CA ASP A 62 10.39 -5.99 27.62
C ASP A 62 9.32 -7.04 27.99
N ASP A 63 8.86 -7.12 29.23
CA ASP A 63 7.86 -8.12 29.64
C ASP A 63 6.40 -7.61 29.51
N ASP A 64 6.18 -6.32 29.24
CA ASP A 64 4.85 -5.71 29.30
C ASP A 64 3.95 -6.13 28.14
N MET A 65 4.49 -6.17 26.92
CA MET A 65 3.77 -6.54 25.70
C MET A 65 4.68 -7.29 24.74
N SER A 66 4.19 -8.33 24.07
CA SER A 66 4.90 -8.95 22.95
C SER A 66 4.96 -8.03 21.74
N TRP A 67 5.99 -8.13 20.89
CA TRP A 67 6.05 -7.32 19.66
C TRP A 67 4.88 -7.66 18.71
N GLN A 68 4.40 -8.91 18.76
CA GLN A 68 3.24 -9.35 17.98
C GLN A 68 1.98 -8.60 18.41
N GLU A 69 1.78 -8.36 19.72
CA GLU A 69 0.65 -7.55 20.19
C GLU A 69 0.74 -6.09 19.73
N VAL A 70 1.96 -5.51 19.72
CA VAL A 70 2.20 -4.17 19.17
C VAL A 70 1.85 -4.11 17.68
N GLU A 71 2.26 -5.12 16.91
CA GLU A 71 1.96 -5.21 15.48
C GLU A 71 0.47 -5.44 15.21
N ASP A 72 -0.17 -6.29 15.99
CA ASP A 72 -1.60 -6.61 15.88
C ASP A 72 -2.49 -5.36 16.05
N PHE A 73 -2.10 -4.42 16.91
CA PHE A 73 -2.80 -3.14 17.08
C PHE A 73 -2.80 -2.33 15.78
N TYR A 74 -1.64 -2.17 15.14
CA TYR A 74 -1.54 -1.43 13.87
C TYR A 74 -2.20 -2.15 12.70
N ALA A 75 -2.13 -3.48 12.68
CA ALA A 75 -2.84 -4.29 11.70
C ALA A 75 -4.37 -4.15 11.84
N HIS A 76 -4.90 -4.05 13.07
CA HIS A 76 -6.32 -3.76 13.29
C HIS A 76 -6.72 -2.36 12.84
N LEU A 77 -5.82 -1.38 13.05
CA LEU A 77 -6.04 0.02 12.71
C LEU A 77 -6.00 0.28 11.20
N THR A 78 -5.06 -0.37 10.48
CA THR A 78 -4.74 -0.04 9.09
C THR A 78 -5.02 -1.19 8.10
N GLY A 79 -5.03 -2.44 8.56
CA GLY A 79 -5.07 -3.62 7.71
C GLY A 79 -3.71 -4.10 7.18
N ASP A 80 -2.62 -3.42 7.54
CA ASP A 80 -1.27 -3.71 7.10
C ASP A 80 -0.38 -4.21 8.25
N TYR A 81 0.62 -5.01 7.89
CA TYR A 81 1.61 -5.56 8.82
C TYR A 81 3.01 -5.01 8.52
N THR A 82 3.88 -5.06 9.53
CA THR A 82 5.26 -4.59 9.46
C THR A 82 6.14 -5.55 8.69
N PHE A 83 6.04 -6.86 8.99
CA PHE A 83 6.96 -7.88 8.47
C PHE A 83 6.39 -8.75 7.35
N TRP A 84 5.14 -8.56 6.93
CA TRP A 84 4.56 -9.31 5.80
C TRP A 84 3.48 -8.49 5.11
N GLN A 85 3.29 -8.73 3.82
CA GLN A 85 2.15 -8.22 3.07
C GLN A 85 1.31 -9.41 2.61
N ILE A 86 0.04 -9.42 3.01
CA ILE A 86 -0.92 -10.51 2.72
C ILE A 86 -2.04 -9.91 1.90
N ASP A 87 -2.09 -10.22 0.61
CA ASP A 87 -3.10 -9.67 -0.28
C ASP A 87 -4.12 -10.75 -0.64
N PRO A 88 -5.42 -10.55 -0.32
CA PRO A 88 -6.46 -11.52 -0.60
C PRO A 88 -6.91 -11.39 -2.06
N ILE A 89 -5.99 -11.69 -2.97
CA ILE A 89 -6.14 -11.66 -4.42
C ILE A 89 -5.71 -13.00 -4.98
N SER A 90 -6.32 -13.42 -6.09
CA SER A 90 -6.02 -14.72 -6.70
C SER A 90 -4.85 -14.65 -7.67
N MET A 91 -4.29 -15.83 -7.95
CA MET A 91 -3.23 -16.07 -8.93
C MET A 91 -3.82 -16.04 -10.36
N PRO A 92 -3.07 -15.56 -11.37
CA PRO A 92 -3.50 -15.64 -12.77
C PRO A 92 -3.83 -17.08 -13.16
N GLY A 93 -5.08 -17.36 -13.55
CA GLY A 93 -5.54 -18.68 -13.99
C GLY A 93 -6.29 -19.52 -12.95
N GLN A 94 -6.38 -19.07 -11.69
CA GLN A 94 -7.25 -19.67 -10.67
C GLN A 94 -8.60 -18.91 -10.55
N ASP A 95 -9.52 -19.38 -9.69
CA ASP A 95 -10.76 -18.64 -9.37
C ASP A 95 -10.34 -17.24 -8.86
N PRO A 96 -10.62 -16.15 -9.61
CA PRO A 96 -10.01 -14.83 -9.39
C PRO A 96 -10.30 -14.23 -8.02
N ASP A 97 -11.26 -14.80 -7.28
CA ASP A 97 -11.76 -14.29 -6.00
C ASP A 97 -11.33 -15.15 -4.79
N LYS A 98 -10.41 -16.11 -4.91
CA LYS A 98 -10.11 -17.06 -3.80
C LYS A 98 -8.64 -17.50 -3.69
N GLY A 99 -7.76 -16.57 -3.37
CA GLY A 99 -6.37 -16.87 -3.03
C GLY A 99 -5.76 -15.82 -2.11
N LEU A 100 -4.59 -16.11 -1.59
CA LEU A 100 -3.75 -15.16 -0.85
C LEU A 100 -2.39 -15.05 -1.53
N LEU A 101 -1.89 -13.83 -1.72
CA LEU A 101 -0.51 -13.60 -2.12
C LEU A 101 0.29 -13.03 -0.95
N PHE A 102 1.46 -13.63 -0.73
CA PHE A 102 2.36 -13.29 0.35
C PHE A 102 3.61 -12.62 -0.22
N PHE A 103 3.74 -11.32 0.05
CA PHE A 103 4.84 -10.49 -0.42
C PHE A 103 5.74 -10.05 0.73
N GLN A 104 7.01 -9.79 0.40
CA GLN A 104 7.86 -8.95 1.24
C GLN A 104 7.16 -7.59 1.43
N PRO A 105 7.09 -7.06 2.65
CA PRO A 105 6.41 -5.81 2.89
C PRO A 105 7.15 -4.62 2.26
N SER A 106 6.41 -3.54 2.01
CA SER A 106 7.01 -2.24 1.74
C SER A 106 7.89 -1.78 2.91
N LEU A 107 8.98 -1.10 2.58
CA LEU A 107 9.93 -0.54 3.53
C LEU A 107 9.68 0.96 3.68
N PRO A 108 9.74 1.53 4.90
CA PRO A 108 9.54 2.96 5.06
C PRO A 108 10.49 3.79 4.20
N LEU A 109 11.77 3.42 4.06
CA LEU A 109 12.69 4.12 3.16
C LEU A 109 12.20 4.11 1.70
N SER A 110 11.69 2.98 1.22
CA SER A 110 11.14 2.86 -0.14
C SER A 110 9.95 3.80 -0.38
N GLU A 111 9.08 3.93 0.61
CA GLU A 111 7.89 4.80 0.57
C GLU A 111 8.27 6.28 0.62
N MET A 112 9.38 6.61 1.27
CA MET A 112 9.92 7.96 1.39
C MET A 112 10.66 8.43 0.13
N LEU A 113 11.33 7.51 -0.58
CA LEU A 113 12.13 7.86 -1.75
C LEU A 113 11.28 7.93 -3.02
N PRO A 114 11.50 8.96 -3.88
CA PRO A 114 10.93 8.97 -5.22
C PRO A 114 11.31 7.71 -5.97
N SER A 115 10.38 7.13 -6.74
CA SER A 115 10.58 5.85 -7.43
C SER A 115 11.86 5.77 -8.28
N LYS A 116 12.26 6.88 -8.89
CA LYS A 116 13.50 7.01 -9.69
C LYS A 116 14.81 6.97 -8.88
N TYR A 117 14.75 7.07 -7.55
CA TYR A 117 15.91 7.16 -6.65
C TYR A 117 15.96 6.00 -5.63
N ARG A 118 15.19 4.93 -5.83
CA ARG A 118 15.20 3.74 -4.94
C ARG A 118 16.40 2.82 -5.22
N ASN A 119 17.62 3.35 -5.15
CA ASN A 119 18.84 2.58 -5.39
C ASN A 119 19.45 2.01 -4.11
N TYR A 120 18.95 2.39 -2.93
CA TYR A 120 19.37 1.92 -1.61
C TYR A 120 20.89 1.97 -1.43
N THR A 121 21.48 3.10 -1.83
CA THR A 121 22.91 3.38 -1.72
C THR A 121 23.31 3.60 -0.26
N GLY A 122 24.63 3.64 0.02
CA GLY A 122 25.11 3.99 1.37
C GLY A 122 24.56 5.34 1.84
N ASP A 123 24.61 6.33 0.95
CA ASP A 123 24.12 7.69 1.17
C ASP A 123 22.62 7.70 1.50
N ASP A 124 21.81 6.90 0.78
CA ASP A 124 20.36 6.78 1.03
C ASP A 124 20.06 6.40 2.49
N TYR A 125 20.85 5.49 3.06
CA TYR A 125 20.68 5.05 4.44
C TYR A 125 21.20 6.05 5.47
N GLU A 126 22.21 6.86 5.14
CA GLU A 126 22.70 7.93 6.03
C GLU A 126 21.65 9.03 6.18
N ILE A 127 21.03 9.46 5.08
CA ILE A 127 19.93 10.44 5.11
C ILE A 127 18.75 9.91 5.89
N TYR A 128 18.40 8.65 5.64
CA TYR A 128 17.30 8.00 6.33
C TYR A 128 17.57 7.91 7.83
N GLN A 129 18.81 7.61 8.24
CA GLN A 129 19.21 7.61 9.63
C GLN A 129 19.04 9.00 10.28
N HIS A 130 19.46 10.07 9.58
CA HIS A 130 19.25 11.43 10.04
C HIS A 130 17.76 11.75 10.21
N LEU A 131 16.92 11.30 9.27
CA LEU A 131 15.48 11.51 9.35
C LEU A 131 14.87 10.86 10.59
N VAL A 132 15.11 9.56 10.79
CA VAL A 132 14.55 8.83 11.93
C VAL A 132 14.97 9.53 13.22
N LYS A 133 16.27 9.89 13.32
CA LYS A 133 16.78 10.57 14.51
C LYS A 133 16.12 11.94 14.73
N ALA A 134 15.90 12.71 13.67
CA ALA A 134 15.21 14.00 13.75
C ALA A 134 13.76 13.83 14.23
N VAL A 135 13.02 12.88 13.69
CA VAL A 135 11.65 12.58 14.14
C VAL A 135 11.64 12.13 15.60
N ALA A 136 12.51 11.19 15.98
CA ALA A 136 12.58 10.72 17.36
C ALA A 136 12.84 11.87 18.34
N ARG A 137 13.73 12.81 17.99
CA ARG A 137 13.96 14.03 18.79
C ARG A 137 12.72 14.91 18.91
N LEU A 138 11.95 15.09 17.83
CA LEU A 138 10.69 15.85 17.90
C LEU A 138 9.71 15.23 18.92
N PHE A 139 9.61 13.90 18.96
CA PHE A 139 8.79 13.22 19.95
C PHE A 139 9.37 13.33 21.36
N ILE A 140 10.67 13.11 21.56
CA ILE A 140 11.35 13.26 22.86
C ILE A 140 11.15 14.67 23.43
N GLU A 141 11.28 15.71 22.60
CA GLU A 141 11.04 17.10 22.99
C GLU A 141 9.56 17.35 23.37
N HIS A 142 8.62 16.72 22.65
CA HIS A 142 7.19 16.82 22.92
C HIS A 142 6.78 16.13 24.23
N THR A 143 7.29 14.93 24.47
CA THR A 143 6.99 14.10 25.65
C THR A 143 7.83 14.48 26.87
N ARG A 144 8.95 15.19 26.67
CA ARG A 144 9.97 15.52 27.67
C ARG A 144 10.66 14.30 28.28
N ALA A 145 10.81 13.25 27.48
CA ALA A 145 11.55 12.06 27.89
C ALA A 145 13.05 12.36 28.06
N ASP A 146 13.68 11.71 29.04
CA ASP A 146 15.12 11.70 29.30
C ASP A 146 15.77 10.51 28.57
N VAL A 147 16.05 10.71 27.28
CA VAL A 147 16.74 9.74 26.43
C VAL A 147 18.15 10.23 26.12
N SER A 148 19.16 9.41 26.45
CA SER A 148 20.55 9.76 26.12
C SER A 148 20.80 9.71 24.61
N GLU A 149 21.64 10.62 24.12
CA GLU A 149 22.02 10.65 22.69
C GLU A 149 22.70 9.34 22.23
N GLU A 150 23.42 8.66 23.12
CA GLU A 150 24.03 7.36 22.83
C GLU A 150 22.96 6.27 22.63
N GLN A 151 21.96 6.22 23.49
CA GLN A 151 20.88 5.24 23.39
C GLN A 151 20.00 5.50 22.17
N LEU A 152 19.63 6.77 21.93
CA LEU A 152 18.90 7.16 20.73
C LEU A 152 19.65 6.76 19.45
N GLN A 153 20.96 7.03 19.39
CA GLN A 153 21.79 6.65 18.26
C GLN A 153 21.80 5.13 18.04
N LYS A 154 21.94 4.35 19.11
CA LYS A 154 21.91 2.88 19.06
C LYS A 154 20.57 2.34 18.56
N ASP A 155 19.45 2.88 19.05
CA ASP A 155 18.11 2.48 18.61
C ASP A 155 17.87 2.80 17.13
N VAL A 156 18.30 3.98 16.69
CA VAL A 156 18.24 4.41 15.29
C VAL A 156 19.09 3.46 14.42
N GLU A 157 20.33 3.17 14.81
CA GLU A 157 21.19 2.23 14.06
C GLU A 157 20.58 0.81 14.00
N GLY A 158 19.95 0.37 15.09
CA GLY A 158 19.23 -0.90 15.17
C GLY A 158 18.13 -1.01 14.12
N ILE A 159 17.26 0.00 14.02
CA ILE A 159 16.18 -0.03 13.02
C ILE A 159 16.70 0.03 11.57
N ILE A 160 17.75 0.81 11.30
CA ILE A 160 18.34 0.90 9.96
C ILE A 160 18.95 -0.44 9.56
N LYS A 161 19.64 -1.11 10.49
CA LYS A 161 20.21 -2.44 10.28
C LYS A 161 19.13 -3.49 10.05
N LEU A 162 18.04 -3.45 10.81
CA LEU A 162 16.89 -4.33 10.62
C LEU A 162 16.24 -4.12 9.25
N GLU A 163 15.98 -2.88 8.85
CA GLU A 163 15.39 -2.58 7.54
C GLU A 163 16.27 -3.05 6.37
N LYS A 164 17.60 -2.85 6.48
CA LYS A 164 18.57 -3.42 5.52
C LYS A 164 18.48 -4.94 5.44
N ALA A 165 18.36 -5.63 6.58
CA ALA A 165 18.22 -7.08 6.61
C ALA A 165 16.92 -7.54 5.94
N ILE A 166 15.80 -6.85 6.20
CA ILE A 166 14.50 -7.11 5.55
C ILE A 166 14.62 -6.89 4.03
N TYR A 167 15.22 -5.79 3.59
CA TYR A 167 15.46 -5.53 2.16
C TYR A 167 16.24 -6.65 1.49
N MET A 168 17.38 -7.04 2.09
CA MET A 168 18.28 -8.06 1.54
C MET A 168 17.69 -9.47 1.59
N ALA A 169 16.74 -9.74 2.49
CA ALA A 169 16.10 -11.05 2.60
C ALA A 169 15.36 -11.47 1.32
N GLY A 170 14.80 -10.54 0.56
CA GLY A 170 14.18 -10.84 -0.75
C GLY A 170 15.17 -10.93 -1.92
N LYS A 171 16.43 -10.52 -1.74
CA LYS A 171 17.42 -10.45 -2.83
C LYS A 171 18.22 -11.74 -2.97
N PRO A 172 18.60 -12.14 -4.19
CA PRO A 172 19.56 -13.24 -4.38
C PRO A 172 20.91 -12.83 -3.78
N GLU A 173 21.60 -13.75 -3.09
CA GLU A 173 22.96 -13.50 -2.58
C GLU A 173 24.00 -13.69 -3.70
N SER A 174 23.67 -14.51 -4.69
CA SER A 174 24.52 -14.75 -5.85
C SER A 174 23.72 -14.98 -7.14
N PRO A 175 24.34 -14.84 -8.32
CA PRO A 175 23.72 -15.28 -9.59
C PRO A 175 23.40 -16.79 -9.61
N LEU A 176 24.09 -17.61 -8.80
CA LEU A 176 23.81 -19.04 -8.68
C LEU A 176 22.48 -19.27 -7.95
N ASP A 177 22.16 -18.48 -6.93
CA ASP A 177 20.86 -18.57 -6.22
C ASP A 177 19.68 -18.32 -7.16
N ILE A 178 19.84 -17.41 -8.13
CA ILE A 178 18.81 -17.13 -9.14
C ILE A 178 18.61 -18.35 -10.04
N LEU A 179 19.70 -19.01 -10.42
CA LEU A 179 19.64 -20.21 -11.26
C LEU A 179 19.04 -21.38 -10.48
N GLU A 180 19.42 -21.58 -9.22
CA GLU A 180 18.83 -22.61 -8.36
C GLU A 180 17.31 -22.42 -8.23
N GLU A 181 16.82 -21.20 -7.98
CA GLU A 181 15.38 -20.92 -7.91
C GLU A 181 14.65 -21.13 -9.24
N LEU A 182 15.26 -20.83 -10.38
CA LEU A 182 14.65 -21.06 -11.70
C LEU A 182 14.49 -22.55 -12.04
N PHE A 183 15.20 -23.44 -11.35
CA PHE A 183 15.19 -24.88 -11.58
C PHE A 183 14.67 -25.70 -10.38
N GLU A 184 14.47 -25.08 -9.21
CA GLU A 184 13.69 -25.64 -8.11
C GLU A 184 12.20 -25.53 -8.47
N ASP A 185 11.58 -26.66 -8.80
CA ASP A 185 10.12 -26.82 -8.69
C ASP A 185 9.81 -26.81 -7.18
N ASP A 186 9.63 -25.62 -6.61
CA ASP A 186 9.27 -25.48 -5.21
C ASP A 186 7.76 -25.41 -5.09
N ASP A 187 7.15 -26.54 -4.69
CA ASP A 187 5.71 -26.69 -4.40
C ASP A 187 5.20 -25.66 -3.35
N LEU A 188 6.08 -24.86 -2.73
CA LEU A 188 5.71 -23.78 -1.82
C LEU A 188 5.44 -22.44 -2.52
N GLU A 189 5.87 -22.23 -3.76
CA GLU A 189 5.52 -21.02 -4.50
C GLU A 189 4.00 -20.94 -4.74
N GLU A 190 3.36 -22.10 -4.94
CA GLU A 190 1.91 -22.25 -4.98
C GLU A 190 1.47 -23.38 -4.04
N THR A 191 0.91 -23.04 -2.88
CA THR A 191 0.51 -24.02 -1.86
C THR A 191 -0.87 -23.73 -1.30
N ASP A 192 -1.29 -24.42 -0.25
CA ASP A 192 -2.47 -24.08 0.55
C ASP A 192 -2.06 -23.53 1.92
N LEU A 193 -3.00 -22.84 2.58
CA LEU A 193 -2.73 -22.16 3.82
C LEU A 193 -2.32 -23.11 4.95
N GLU A 194 -2.91 -24.31 5.04
CA GLU A 194 -2.54 -25.28 6.07
C GLU A 194 -1.08 -25.74 5.89
N THR A 195 -0.71 -26.07 4.65
CA THR A 195 0.65 -26.44 4.28
C THR A 195 1.65 -25.31 4.55
N PHE A 196 1.31 -24.05 4.24
CA PHE A 196 2.16 -22.90 4.57
C PHE A 196 2.39 -22.76 6.09
N VAL A 197 1.33 -22.87 6.90
CA VAL A 197 1.45 -22.74 8.35
C VAL A 197 2.30 -23.87 8.94
N GLU A 198 2.12 -25.11 8.47
CA GLU A 198 2.96 -26.24 8.86
C GLU A 198 4.42 -26.04 8.47
N TRP A 199 4.67 -25.56 7.25
CA TRP A 199 6.01 -25.24 6.77
C TRP A 199 6.70 -24.19 7.65
N TRP A 200 6.00 -23.10 7.97
CA TRP A 200 6.53 -22.06 8.84
C TRP A 200 6.84 -22.60 10.23
N HIS A 201 5.90 -23.34 10.83
CA HIS A 201 6.09 -23.95 12.14
C HIS A 201 7.30 -24.88 12.18
N ASN A 202 7.45 -25.77 11.19
CA ASN A 202 8.61 -26.67 11.09
C ASN A 202 9.94 -25.93 10.94
N ARG A 203 9.92 -24.75 10.31
CA ARG A 203 11.09 -23.90 10.12
C ARG A 203 11.47 -23.15 11.40
N THR A 204 10.49 -22.72 12.19
CA THR A 204 10.71 -21.94 13.41
C THR A 204 10.78 -22.76 14.68
N GLN A 205 10.35 -24.04 14.68
CA GLN A 205 10.35 -24.89 15.89
C GLN A 205 11.72 -25.04 16.56
N SER A 206 12.80 -24.89 15.78
CA SER A 206 14.18 -25.00 16.28
C SER A 206 14.73 -23.70 16.86
N ILE A 207 14.05 -22.57 16.61
CA ILE A 207 14.40 -21.25 17.10
C ILE A 207 13.91 -21.16 18.54
N LYS A 208 14.85 -20.94 19.46
CA LYS A 208 14.52 -20.85 20.90
C LYS A 208 13.94 -19.51 21.29
N ASP A 209 14.20 -18.47 20.49
CA ASP A 209 13.70 -17.13 20.74
C ASP A 209 12.19 -17.05 20.43
N PRO A 210 11.34 -16.68 21.40
CA PRO A 210 9.90 -16.49 21.18
C PRO A 210 9.58 -15.49 20.07
N GLN A 211 10.50 -14.57 19.74
CA GLN A 211 10.30 -13.55 18.73
C GLN A 211 10.08 -14.14 17.33
N ALA A 212 10.67 -15.29 16.99
CA ALA A 212 10.48 -15.92 15.69
C ALA A 212 9.22 -16.81 15.61
N ASN A 213 8.54 -17.04 16.73
CA ASN A 213 7.35 -17.88 16.78
C ASN A 213 6.10 -17.07 16.45
N VAL A 214 5.67 -17.16 15.19
CA VAL A 214 4.53 -16.43 14.64
C VAL A 214 3.32 -17.36 14.50
N ASP A 215 2.20 -16.99 15.13
CA ASP A 215 0.92 -17.68 14.99
C ASP A 215 0.15 -17.11 13.78
N TRP A 216 0.38 -17.72 12.62
CA TRP A 216 -0.25 -17.33 11.35
C TRP A 216 -1.77 -17.50 11.35
N TRP A 217 -2.29 -18.49 12.09
CA TRP A 217 -3.74 -18.67 12.20
C TRP A 217 -4.39 -17.49 12.90
N LYS A 218 -3.80 -17.04 14.02
CA LYS A 218 -4.26 -15.85 14.74
C LYS A 218 -4.18 -14.59 13.88
N ILE A 219 -3.07 -14.40 13.14
CA ILE A 219 -2.88 -13.27 12.21
C ILE A 219 -3.99 -13.24 11.16
N LEU A 220 -4.18 -14.36 10.45
CA LEU A 220 -5.13 -14.43 9.34
C LEU A 220 -6.57 -14.34 9.82
N GLN A 221 -6.92 -14.96 10.95
CA GLN A 221 -8.26 -14.80 11.54
C GLN A 221 -8.56 -13.33 11.84
N ARG A 222 -7.62 -12.63 12.51
CA ARG A 222 -7.80 -11.21 12.85
C ARG A 222 -7.88 -10.30 11.62
N LEU A 223 -7.06 -10.56 10.61
CA LEU A 223 -7.12 -9.83 9.36
C LEU A 223 -8.50 -10.00 8.71
N PHE A 224 -8.98 -11.24 8.59
CA PHE A 224 -10.25 -11.55 7.93
C PHE A 224 -11.49 -11.12 8.74
N ASP A 225 -11.37 -11.04 10.07
CA ASP A 225 -12.40 -10.50 10.96
C ASP A 225 -12.72 -9.02 10.67
N LEU A 226 -11.78 -8.27 10.07
CA LEU A 226 -12.05 -6.89 9.62
C LEU A 226 -13.27 -6.81 8.69
N ALA A 227 -13.52 -7.86 7.91
CA ALA A 227 -14.65 -7.96 7.00
C ALA A 227 -15.69 -9.02 7.39
N ASN A 228 -15.51 -9.70 8.54
CA ASN A 228 -16.32 -10.84 8.97
C ASN A 228 -16.38 -11.96 7.90
N VAL A 229 -15.23 -12.22 7.28
CA VAL A 229 -15.04 -13.30 6.29
C VAL A 229 -14.28 -14.42 6.97
N LYS A 230 -14.59 -15.68 6.63
CA LYS A 230 -13.87 -16.83 7.17
C LYS A 230 -12.75 -17.25 6.22
N VAL A 231 -11.60 -17.59 6.79
CA VAL A 231 -10.45 -18.19 6.09
C VAL A 231 -10.25 -19.63 6.61
N ASN A 232 -9.81 -20.55 5.76
CA ASN A 232 -9.60 -21.96 6.11
C ASN A 232 -8.30 -22.50 5.49
N GLY A 233 -7.89 -23.72 5.89
CA GLY A 233 -6.65 -24.38 5.42
C GLY A 233 -6.54 -24.59 3.92
N SER A 234 -7.65 -24.86 3.25
CA SER A 234 -7.64 -25.14 1.80
C SER A 234 -7.50 -23.91 0.90
N VAL A 235 -7.34 -22.71 1.47
CA VAL A 235 -7.17 -21.48 0.69
C VAL A 235 -5.84 -21.53 -0.05
N PRO A 236 -5.82 -21.36 -1.40
CA PRO A 236 -4.57 -21.24 -2.15
C PRO A 236 -3.73 -20.05 -1.67
N VAL A 237 -2.43 -20.27 -1.54
CA VAL A 237 -1.43 -19.29 -1.13
C VAL A 237 -0.32 -19.26 -2.18
N GLY A 238 -0.10 -18.09 -2.79
CA GLY A 238 1.04 -17.80 -3.64
C GLY A 238 2.14 -17.08 -2.87
N MET A 239 3.32 -17.69 -2.78
CA MET A 239 4.47 -17.14 -2.05
C MET A 239 5.34 -16.27 -2.97
N ALA A 240 4.80 -15.13 -3.38
CA ALA A 240 5.47 -14.20 -4.30
C ALA A 240 6.83 -13.67 -3.79
N SER A 241 7.14 -13.84 -2.51
CA SER A 241 8.47 -13.52 -1.95
C SER A 241 9.01 -14.66 -1.08
N LEU A 242 8.94 -15.92 -1.53
CA LEU A 242 9.34 -17.10 -0.75
C LEU A 242 10.74 -16.99 -0.11
N ARG A 243 11.72 -16.45 -0.83
CA ARG A 243 13.08 -16.20 -0.30
C ARG A 243 13.08 -15.33 0.96
N TYR A 244 12.26 -14.28 0.97
CA TYR A 244 12.09 -13.40 2.12
C TYR A 244 11.56 -14.17 3.34
N TYR A 245 10.46 -14.91 3.16
CA TYR A 245 9.86 -15.71 4.24
C TYR A 245 10.79 -16.82 4.74
N ARG A 246 11.64 -17.40 3.87
CA ARG A 246 12.68 -18.35 4.24
C ARG A 246 13.73 -17.76 5.20
N ARG A 247 14.04 -16.46 5.07
CA ARG A 247 15.10 -15.78 5.84
C ARG A 247 14.59 -15.02 7.07
N LEU A 248 13.34 -14.56 7.03
CA LEU A 248 12.73 -13.74 8.08
C LEU A 248 12.88 -14.32 9.51
N PRO A 249 12.66 -15.62 9.79
CA PRO A 249 12.79 -16.14 11.15
C PRO A 249 14.17 -15.91 11.78
N LYS A 250 15.25 -16.08 11.00
CA LYS A 250 16.62 -15.84 11.47
C LYS A 250 16.92 -14.37 11.70
N ILE A 251 16.29 -13.49 10.91
CA ILE A 251 16.41 -12.04 11.10
C ILE A 251 15.79 -11.66 12.43
N LEU A 252 14.55 -12.10 12.68
CA LEU A 252 13.84 -11.84 13.94
C LEU A 252 14.56 -12.45 15.16
N GLU A 253 15.16 -13.63 15.03
CA GLU A 253 15.99 -14.24 16.09
C GLU A 253 17.26 -13.43 16.40
N SER A 254 17.84 -12.76 15.40
CA SER A 254 19.12 -12.07 15.52
C SER A 254 19.03 -10.66 16.10
N VAL A 255 17.82 -10.17 16.37
CA VAL A 255 17.51 -8.79 16.73
C VAL A 255 16.83 -8.77 18.09
N ASP A 256 17.19 -7.81 18.93
CA ASP A 256 16.52 -7.63 20.22
C ASP A 256 15.10 -7.10 20.05
N LYS A 257 14.22 -7.49 20.97
CA LYS A 257 12.81 -7.11 20.92
C LYS A 257 12.58 -5.61 20.94
N ARG A 258 13.42 -4.85 21.66
CA ARG A 258 13.39 -3.38 21.66
C ARG A 258 13.54 -2.82 20.23
N THR A 259 14.47 -3.34 19.45
CA THR A 259 14.67 -2.96 18.04
C THR A 259 13.48 -3.36 17.16
N ILE A 260 12.89 -4.54 17.37
CA ILE A 260 11.67 -4.96 16.66
C ILE A 260 10.51 -4.00 16.94
N VAL A 261 10.24 -3.71 18.21
CA VAL A 261 9.17 -2.79 18.64
C VAL A 261 9.43 -1.37 18.11
N ASN A 262 10.67 -0.90 18.20
CA ASN A 262 11.09 0.39 17.63
C ASN A 262 10.79 0.48 16.13
N TYR A 263 11.05 -0.59 15.38
CA TYR A 263 10.81 -0.64 13.95
C TYR A 263 9.31 -0.69 13.60
N ILE A 264 8.51 -1.44 14.36
CA ILE A 264 7.04 -1.49 14.19
C ILE A 264 6.43 -0.10 14.39
N HIS A 265 6.77 0.59 15.48
CA HIS A 265 6.31 1.96 15.71
C HIS A 265 6.82 2.91 14.62
N TRP A 266 8.10 2.82 14.25
CA TRP A 266 8.66 3.65 13.20
C TRP A 266 7.92 3.48 11.87
N LYS A 267 7.58 2.25 11.48
CA LYS A 267 6.81 2.01 10.24
C LYS A 267 5.41 2.63 10.28
N PHE A 268 4.74 2.63 11.43
CA PHE A 268 3.47 3.35 11.58
C PHE A 268 3.66 4.87 11.55
N VAL A 269 4.62 5.39 12.31
CA VAL A 269 4.90 6.82 12.45
C VAL A 269 5.30 7.41 11.09
N SER A 270 6.28 6.82 10.41
CA SER A 270 6.72 7.25 9.08
C SER A 270 5.59 7.37 8.06
N ARG A 271 4.65 6.42 8.04
CA ARG A 271 3.51 6.42 7.13
C ARG A 271 2.45 7.47 7.48
N THR A 272 2.40 7.91 8.74
CA THR A 272 1.35 8.83 9.24
C THR A 272 1.81 10.27 9.37
N LEU A 273 3.11 10.52 9.56
CA LEU A 273 3.69 11.86 9.69
C LEU A 273 3.27 12.85 8.60
N PRO A 274 3.23 12.50 7.30
CA PRO A 274 2.84 13.44 6.24
C PRO A 274 1.42 14.01 6.37
N TYR A 275 0.59 13.43 7.23
CA TYR A 275 -0.80 13.83 7.47
C TYR A 275 -1.00 14.63 8.75
N THR A 276 0.09 15.00 9.45
CA THR A 276 0.07 15.79 10.68
C THR A 276 0.28 17.29 10.38
N THR A 277 1.38 17.89 10.81
CA THR A 277 1.67 19.32 10.64
C THR A 277 2.45 19.61 9.37
N ASP A 278 2.40 20.87 8.95
CA ASP A 278 3.20 21.40 7.87
C ASP A 278 4.68 21.40 8.24
N GLU A 279 5.02 21.76 9.48
CA GLU A 279 6.40 21.75 9.98
C GLU A 279 7.07 20.38 9.82
N VAL A 280 6.37 19.31 10.19
CA VAL A 280 6.88 17.93 10.05
C VAL A 280 7.03 17.55 8.58
N THR A 281 6.03 17.90 7.77
CA THR A 281 6.04 17.53 6.34
C THR A 281 7.09 18.31 5.57
N ASP A 282 7.29 19.58 5.91
CA ASP A 282 8.29 20.48 5.30
C ASP A 282 9.70 20.07 5.74
N GLY A 283 9.91 19.75 7.02
CA GLY A 283 11.19 19.22 7.51
C GLY A 283 11.59 17.92 6.81
N PHE A 284 10.62 17.01 6.61
CA PHE A 284 10.84 15.80 5.82
C PHE A 284 11.17 16.12 4.36
N PHE A 285 10.41 17.05 3.74
CA PHE A 285 10.62 17.42 2.34
C PHE A 285 11.97 18.08 2.12
N GLU A 286 12.41 18.99 2.99
CA GLU A 286 13.73 19.65 2.87
C GLU A 286 14.87 18.64 2.95
N LEU A 287 14.78 17.65 3.83
CA LEU A 287 15.77 16.57 3.90
C LEU A 287 15.87 15.77 2.59
N VAL A 288 14.73 15.47 1.95
CA VAL A 288 14.69 14.78 0.65
C VAL A 288 15.13 15.70 -0.49
N LYS A 289 14.81 17.00 -0.42
CA LYS A 289 15.14 17.99 -1.44
C LYS A 289 16.64 18.28 -1.50
N GLU A 290 17.28 18.49 -0.34
CA GLU A 290 18.72 18.75 -0.26
C GLU A 290 19.52 17.62 -0.91
N GLU A 291 19.13 16.36 -0.68
CA GLU A 291 19.86 15.23 -1.26
C GLU A 291 19.45 14.89 -2.71
N TYR A 292 18.15 14.73 -2.97
CA TYR A 292 17.67 14.14 -4.22
C TYR A 292 17.34 15.18 -5.31
N GLY A 293 17.61 16.47 -5.05
CA GLY A 293 17.37 17.56 -5.98
C GLY A 293 15.91 17.70 -6.39
N VAL A 294 14.98 17.34 -5.49
CA VAL A 294 13.53 17.50 -5.72
C VAL A 294 13.22 18.99 -5.70
N GLN A 295 12.53 19.49 -6.74
CA GLN A 295 12.35 20.93 -6.97
C GLN A 295 11.59 21.61 -5.83
N GLU A 296 10.27 21.46 -5.85
CA GLU A 296 9.35 22.15 -4.94
C GLU A 296 8.17 21.24 -4.64
N ARG A 297 7.65 21.38 -3.42
CA ARG A 297 6.44 20.72 -2.98
C ARG A 297 5.26 21.26 -3.79
N PRO A 298 4.38 20.40 -4.34
CA PRO A 298 3.21 20.88 -5.05
C PRO A 298 2.32 21.75 -4.13
N PRO A 299 1.55 22.70 -4.69
CA PRO A 299 0.66 23.51 -3.87
C PRO A 299 -0.35 22.61 -3.15
N ARG A 300 -0.70 22.96 -1.90
CA ARG A 300 -1.50 22.09 -1.01
C ARG A 300 -2.79 21.55 -1.63
N TRP A 301 -3.52 22.37 -2.38
CA TRP A 301 -4.74 21.91 -3.05
C TRP A 301 -4.48 20.68 -3.94
N LYS A 302 -3.31 20.62 -4.60
CA LYS A 302 -2.93 19.50 -5.46
C LYS A 302 -2.58 18.27 -4.64
N GLU A 303 -1.90 18.43 -3.52
CA GLU A 303 -1.64 17.35 -2.56
C GLU A 303 -2.94 16.78 -2.00
N CYS A 304 -3.85 17.67 -1.59
CA CYS A 304 -5.13 17.28 -1.04
C CYS A 304 -6.02 16.58 -2.06
N VAL A 305 -6.01 17.00 -3.34
CA VAL A 305 -6.66 16.24 -4.42
C VAL A 305 -6.06 14.83 -4.55
N GLN A 306 -4.72 14.70 -4.52
CA GLN A 306 -4.03 13.40 -4.64
C GLN A 306 -4.19 12.50 -3.40
N ALA A 307 -4.44 13.10 -2.24
CA ALA A 307 -4.66 12.39 -0.99
C ALA A 307 -6.07 11.81 -0.87
N VAL A 308 -7.08 12.39 -1.53
CA VAL A 308 -8.43 11.85 -1.54
C VAL A 308 -8.45 10.58 -2.39
N LYS A 309 -8.47 9.43 -1.73
CA LYS A 309 -8.49 8.11 -2.39
C LYS A 309 -9.88 7.65 -2.83
N MET A 310 -10.91 8.47 -2.62
CA MET A 310 -12.29 8.18 -3.08
C MET A 310 -12.46 8.48 -4.58
N THR A 311 -11.60 7.90 -5.41
CA THR A 311 -11.49 8.20 -6.85
C THR A 311 -12.78 7.93 -7.60
N ASP A 312 -13.53 6.88 -7.28
CA ASP A 312 -14.82 6.59 -7.92
C ASP A 312 -15.86 7.70 -7.69
N ALA A 313 -15.90 8.24 -6.46
CA ALA A 313 -16.81 9.33 -6.11
C ALA A 313 -16.41 10.63 -6.85
N THR A 314 -15.12 10.94 -6.88
CA THR A 314 -14.61 12.11 -7.62
C THR A 314 -14.74 11.95 -9.13
N GLY A 315 -14.61 10.72 -9.63
CA GLY A 315 -14.79 10.35 -11.02
C GLY A 315 -16.23 10.56 -11.47
N LEU A 316 -17.23 10.20 -10.64
CA LEU A 316 -18.64 10.49 -10.93
C LEU A 316 -18.86 11.99 -11.17
N LEU A 317 -18.32 12.85 -10.30
CA LEU A 317 -18.39 14.31 -10.46
C LEU A 317 -17.67 14.80 -11.72
N PHE A 318 -16.45 14.30 -11.94
CA PHE A 318 -15.63 14.69 -13.08
C PHE A 318 -16.31 14.35 -14.40
N ILE A 319 -16.84 13.14 -14.51
CA ILE A 319 -17.53 12.63 -15.69
C ILE A 319 -18.80 13.45 -15.95
N ALA A 320 -19.60 13.72 -14.92
CA ALA A 320 -20.82 14.50 -15.05
C ALA A 320 -20.56 15.92 -15.56
N LYS A 321 -19.45 16.55 -15.16
CA LYS A 321 -19.10 17.93 -15.54
C LYS A 321 -18.38 18.05 -16.88
N TYR A 322 -17.43 17.15 -17.15
CA TYR A 322 -16.47 17.34 -18.25
C TYR A 322 -16.66 16.39 -19.43
N THR A 323 -17.37 15.27 -19.27
CA THR A 323 -17.53 14.31 -20.36
C THR A 323 -18.69 14.71 -21.29
N LYS A 324 -18.38 14.83 -22.58
CA LYS A 324 -19.38 14.91 -23.66
C LYS A 324 -19.51 13.57 -24.36
N GLU A 325 -20.74 13.06 -24.51
CA GLU A 325 -21.01 11.75 -25.11
C GLU A 325 -20.42 11.59 -26.54
N ASN A 326 -20.37 12.68 -27.30
CA ASN A 326 -19.80 12.68 -28.65
C ASN A 326 -18.29 12.41 -28.67
N SER A 327 -17.54 12.90 -27.67
CA SER A 327 -16.09 12.69 -27.58
C SER A 327 -15.78 11.20 -27.35
N HIS A 328 -16.52 10.55 -26.45
CA HIS A 328 -16.35 9.13 -26.14
C HIS A 328 -16.57 8.24 -27.38
N LYS A 329 -17.65 8.48 -28.13
CA LYS A 329 -17.94 7.75 -29.38
C LYS A 329 -16.87 7.99 -30.46
N ALA A 330 -16.26 9.17 -30.50
CA ALA A 330 -15.20 9.49 -31.45
C ALA A 330 -13.92 8.71 -31.12
N VAL A 331 -13.51 8.66 -29.84
CA VAL A 331 -12.32 7.90 -29.40
C VAL A 331 -12.51 6.40 -29.65
N LEU A 332 -13.67 5.84 -29.29
CA LEU A 332 -13.97 4.42 -29.59
C LEU A 332 -13.88 4.10 -31.08
N ARG A 333 -14.30 5.02 -31.96
CA ARG A 333 -14.17 4.85 -33.42
C ARG A 333 -12.72 4.93 -33.87
N MET A 334 -11.94 5.86 -33.30
CA MET A 334 -10.51 5.99 -33.56
C MET A 334 -9.78 4.71 -33.18
N MET A 335 -10.04 4.15 -32.00
CA MET A 335 -9.44 2.89 -31.53
C MET A 335 -9.76 1.72 -32.45
N LYS A 336 -11.01 1.58 -32.89
CA LYS A 336 -11.41 0.55 -33.88
C LYS A 336 -10.68 0.72 -35.21
N ASN A 337 -10.47 1.96 -35.67
CA ASN A 337 -9.73 2.23 -36.89
C ASN A 337 -8.24 1.89 -36.74
N ILE A 338 -7.63 2.21 -35.58
CA ILE A 338 -6.23 1.87 -35.27
C ILE A 338 -6.05 0.35 -35.24
N GLN A 339 -6.94 -0.39 -34.56
CA GLN A 339 -6.91 -1.86 -34.53
C GLN A 339 -7.05 -2.46 -35.94
N LYS A 340 -7.91 -1.88 -36.78
CA LYS A 340 -8.07 -2.32 -38.18
C LYS A 340 -6.79 -2.07 -38.98
N GLU A 341 -6.21 -0.89 -38.89
CA GLU A 341 -4.98 -0.55 -39.62
C GLU A 341 -3.80 -1.41 -39.16
N LEU A 342 -3.68 -1.67 -37.85
CA LEU A 342 -2.66 -2.56 -37.31
C LEU A 342 -2.76 -3.98 -37.90
N LYS A 343 -3.98 -4.51 -38.08
CA LYS A 343 -4.18 -5.81 -38.75
C LYS A 343 -3.69 -5.77 -40.20
N CYS A 344 -4.04 -4.72 -40.95
CA CYS A 344 -3.58 -4.55 -42.34
C CYS A 344 -2.04 -4.48 -42.42
N GLN A 345 -1.40 -3.77 -41.48
CA GLN A 345 0.06 -3.72 -41.41
C GLN A 345 0.68 -5.09 -41.11
N ILE A 346 0.13 -5.84 -40.15
CA ILE A 346 0.58 -7.21 -39.82
C ILE A 346 0.46 -8.13 -41.05
N GLU A 347 -0.69 -8.11 -41.74
CA GLU A 347 -0.93 -8.92 -42.95
C GLU A 347 0.08 -8.61 -44.06
N SER A 348 0.37 -7.33 -44.28
CA SER A 348 1.31 -6.85 -45.30
C SER A 348 2.79 -7.03 -44.94
N SER A 349 3.10 -7.40 -43.70
CA SER A 349 4.48 -7.51 -43.24
C SER A 349 5.24 -8.63 -43.96
N ASN A 350 6.50 -8.37 -44.29
CA ASN A 350 7.39 -9.30 -44.98
C ASN A 350 8.37 -10.03 -44.05
N TRP A 351 8.43 -9.62 -42.78
CA TRP A 351 9.36 -10.18 -41.78
C TRP A 351 8.69 -11.19 -40.84
N LEU A 352 7.35 -11.18 -40.72
CA LEU A 352 6.60 -12.20 -39.99
C LEU A 352 6.34 -13.41 -40.89
N SER A 353 6.51 -14.61 -40.32
CA SER A 353 6.00 -15.84 -40.92
C SER A 353 4.47 -15.83 -40.96
N GLU A 354 3.87 -16.63 -41.84
CA GLU A 354 2.41 -16.76 -41.92
C GLU A 354 1.79 -17.22 -40.59
N GLN A 355 2.48 -18.08 -39.84
CA GLN A 355 2.08 -18.46 -38.49
C GLN A 355 2.14 -17.28 -37.51
N GLY A 356 3.22 -16.50 -37.54
CA GLY A 356 3.37 -15.31 -36.71
C GLY A 356 2.31 -14.24 -37.00
N LYS A 357 1.98 -14.01 -38.26
CA LYS A 357 0.88 -13.12 -38.67
C LYS A 357 -0.45 -13.58 -38.08
N LYS A 358 -0.79 -14.87 -38.20
CA LYS A 358 -2.03 -15.43 -37.66
C LYS A 358 -2.13 -15.22 -36.14
N GLN A 359 -1.04 -15.48 -35.40
CA GLN A 359 -1.01 -15.28 -33.94
C GLN A 359 -1.12 -13.81 -33.55
N ALA A 360 -0.42 -12.91 -34.25
CA ALA A 360 -0.48 -11.48 -34.00
C ALA A 360 -1.88 -10.91 -34.29
N ILE A 361 -2.51 -11.31 -35.41
CA ILE A 361 -3.88 -10.90 -35.74
C ILE A 361 -4.86 -11.41 -34.68
N GLU A 362 -4.70 -12.64 -34.20
CA GLU A 362 -5.56 -13.17 -33.14
C GLU A 362 -5.42 -12.40 -31.83
N LYS A 363 -4.20 -11.98 -31.47
CA LYS A 363 -3.96 -11.09 -30.33
C LYS A 363 -4.68 -9.74 -30.51
N VAL A 364 -4.64 -9.15 -31.70
CA VAL A 364 -5.37 -7.89 -31.99
C VAL A 364 -6.90 -8.12 -31.99
N ASN A 365 -7.39 -9.28 -32.43
CA ASN A 365 -8.82 -9.62 -32.40
C ASN A 365 -9.38 -9.71 -30.98
N THR A 366 -8.61 -10.25 -30.05
CA THR A 366 -9.01 -10.46 -28.66
C THR A 366 -8.69 -9.26 -27.76
N MET A 367 -8.05 -8.23 -28.31
CA MET A 367 -7.64 -7.04 -27.56
C MET A 367 -8.85 -6.19 -27.16
N GLN A 368 -9.07 -6.05 -25.86
CA GLN A 368 -10.17 -5.25 -25.32
C GLN A 368 -9.78 -3.78 -25.20
N THR A 369 -10.77 -2.89 -25.21
CA THR A 369 -10.56 -1.43 -25.11
C THR A 369 -11.42 -0.85 -23.99
N MET A 370 -10.77 -0.23 -23.00
CA MET A 370 -11.38 0.58 -21.96
C MET A 370 -11.14 2.05 -22.28
N VAL A 371 -12.22 2.83 -22.48
CA VAL A 371 -12.11 4.24 -22.87
C VAL A 371 -12.95 5.10 -21.93
N GLY A 372 -12.32 6.06 -21.28
CA GLY A 372 -12.96 7.04 -20.41
C GLY A 372 -13.34 6.48 -19.04
N PHE A 373 -14.43 5.73 -18.96
CA PHE A 373 -14.95 5.20 -17.68
C PHE A 373 -15.96 4.06 -17.91
N PRO A 374 -16.16 3.15 -16.94
CA PRO A 374 -17.20 2.13 -17.01
C PRO A 374 -18.60 2.72 -16.87
N ASP A 375 -19.58 2.07 -17.47
CA ASP A 375 -20.98 2.56 -17.46
C ASP A 375 -21.54 2.73 -16.04
N TRP A 376 -21.04 1.97 -15.05
CA TRP A 376 -21.48 2.06 -13.66
C TRP A 376 -21.11 3.38 -12.97
N TYR A 377 -20.18 4.19 -13.49
CA TYR A 377 -19.89 5.54 -12.95
C TYR A 377 -21.05 6.52 -13.13
N LYS A 378 -22.00 6.24 -14.02
CA LYS A 378 -23.26 6.99 -14.14
C LYS A 378 -24.32 6.53 -13.14
N ASN A 379 -24.05 5.46 -12.38
CA ASN A 379 -24.96 4.87 -11.42
C ASN A 379 -24.52 5.24 -10.00
N GLU A 380 -25.16 6.24 -9.43
CA GLU A 380 -24.95 6.67 -8.05
C GLU A 380 -25.09 5.52 -7.02
N THR A 381 -25.99 4.57 -7.26
CA THR A 381 -26.18 3.42 -6.36
C THR A 381 -24.96 2.51 -6.36
N ALA A 382 -24.30 2.34 -7.51
CA ALA A 382 -23.07 1.57 -7.61
C ALA A 382 -21.93 2.22 -6.81
N VAL A 383 -21.79 3.55 -6.90
CA VAL A 383 -20.81 4.32 -6.11
C VAL A 383 -21.12 4.27 -4.62
N MET A 384 -22.38 4.44 -4.22
CA MET A 384 -22.81 4.33 -2.81
C MET A 384 -22.53 2.95 -2.22
N ASN A 385 -22.78 1.88 -2.99
CA ASN A 385 -22.52 0.52 -2.55
C ASN A 385 -21.03 0.23 -2.41
N HIS A 386 -20.20 0.75 -3.32
CA HIS A 386 -18.74 0.61 -3.24
C HIS A 386 -18.23 1.12 -1.89
N TYR A 387 -18.52 2.38 -1.53
CA TYR A 387 -18.06 3.01 -0.28
C TYR A 387 -18.84 2.64 0.99
N LYS A 388 -19.65 1.56 0.95
CA LYS A 388 -20.47 1.16 2.11
C LYS A 388 -19.60 0.75 3.30
N GLY A 389 -19.74 1.50 4.39
CA GLY A 389 -19.04 1.28 5.66
C GLY A 389 -17.75 2.10 5.81
N LEU A 390 -17.38 2.91 4.81
CA LEU A 390 -16.34 3.94 4.97
C LEU A 390 -16.92 5.13 5.74
N THR A 391 -16.13 5.67 6.67
CA THR A 391 -16.50 6.84 7.46
C THR A 391 -15.42 7.91 7.32
N ILE A 392 -15.83 9.11 6.91
CA ILE A 392 -14.94 10.27 6.82
C ILE A 392 -15.40 11.34 7.82
N GLY A 393 -14.50 11.67 8.74
CA GLY A 393 -14.59 12.70 9.76
C GLY A 393 -14.06 14.06 9.30
N ASN A 394 -13.91 14.98 10.25
CA ASN A 394 -13.32 16.30 10.01
C ASN A 394 -11.79 16.28 10.04
N GLU A 395 -11.23 15.17 10.49
CA GLU A 395 -9.85 15.05 10.91
C GLU A 395 -9.03 14.32 9.87
N TYR A 396 -7.98 14.98 9.36
CA TYR A 396 -7.30 14.49 8.17
C TYR A 396 -6.59 13.15 8.36
N LEU A 397 -5.78 13.00 9.41
CA LEU A 397 -5.10 11.74 9.71
C LEU A 397 -6.09 10.59 9.97
N ASP A 398 -7.17 10.87 10.71
CA ASP A 398 -8.19 9.85 11.02
C ASP A 398 -8.91 9.39 9.74
N ASN A 399 -9.12 10.30 8.77
CA ASN A 399 -9.65 9.98 7.45
C ASN A 399 -8.74 9.06 6.65
N VAL A 400 -7.42 9.31 6.68
CA VAL A 400 -6.42 8.47 6.03
C VAL A 400 -6.42 7.06 6.63
N LEU A 401 -6.37 6.95 7.96
CA LEU A 401 -6.39 5.66 8.66
C LEU A 401 -7.70 4.90 8.40
N SER A 402 -8.84 5.60 8.40
CA SER A 402 -10.13 5.00 8.08
C SER A 402 -10.16 4.43 6.66
N TYR A 403 -9.56 5.13 5.70
CA TYR A 403 -9.49 4.67 4.32
C TYR A 403 -8.56 3.47 4.16
N MET A 404 -7.35 3.48 4.75
CA MET A 404 -6.42 2.34 4.72
C MET A 404 -7.12 1.06 5.19
N ARG A 405 -7.82 1.14 6.33
CA ARG A 405 -8.60 0.02 6.86
C ARG A 405 -9.74 -0.39 5.92
N TYR A 406 -10.45 0.57 5.34
CA TYR A 406 -11.55 0.30 4.41
C TYR A 406 -11.07 -0.40 3.14
N GLU A 407 -9.94 0.02 2.57
CA GLU A 407 -9.32 -0.60 1.38
C GLU A 407 -8.98 -2.06 1.65
N LYS A 408 -8.33 -2.36 2.79
CA LYS A 408 -8.07 -3.76 3.17
C LYS A 408 -9.35 -4.57 3.33
N ARG A 409 -10.37 -4.00 3.97
CA ARG A 409 -11.69 -4.64 4.12
C ARG A 409 -12.36 -4.91 2.78
N LEU A 410 -12.20 -4.03 1.80
CA LEU A 410 -12.77 -4.21 0.46
C LEU A 410 -12.13 -5.42 -0.23
N ALA A 411 -10.80 -5.54 -0.17
CA ALA A 411 -10.08 -6.70 -0.70
C ALA A 411 -10.52 -8.01 -0.03
N ILE A 412 -10.65 -8.03 1.31
CA ILE A 412 -11.11 -9.22 2.04
C ILE A 412 -12.58 -9.56 1.72
N ARG A 413 -13.46 -8.56 1.54
CA ARG A 413 -14.85 -8.81 1.11
C ARG A 413 -14.87 -9.45 -0.28
N ALA A 414 -14.05 -8.96 -1.21
CA ALA A 414 -13.93 -9.52 -2.54
C ALA A 414 -13.54 -11.00 -2.48
N PHE A 415 -12.55 -11.34 -1.64
CA PHE A 415 -12.20 -12.72 -1.33
C PHE A 415 -13.39 -13.55 -0.78
N GLY A 416 -14.22 -12.94 0.07
CA GLY A 416 -15.45 -13.55 0.58
C GLY A 416 -16.55 -13.76 -0.48
N GLY A 417 -16.29 -13.46 -1.75
CA GLY A 417 -17.23 -13.57 -2.86
C GLY A 417 -18.08 -12.32 -3.11
N TYR A 418 -17.79 -11.20 -2.44
CA TYR A 418 -18.43 -9.93 -2.76
C TYR A 418 -17.95 -9.44 -4.14
N LYS A 419 -18.83 -9.51 -5.13
CA LYS A 419 -18.55 -8.93 -6.45
C LYS A 419 -18.85 -7.44 -6.42
N GLY A 420 -17.79 -6.65 -6.43
CA GLY A 420 -17.86 -5.20 -6.58
C GLY A 420 -18.27 -4.78 -7.99
N ASN A 421 -18.09 -3.49 -8.28
CA ASN A 421 -18.25 -2.99 -9.65
C ASN A 421 -17.11 -3.51 -10.55
N GLU A 422 -17.31 -3.46 -11.86
CA GLU A 422 -16.27 -3.82 -12.84
C GLU A 422 -15.01 -2.98 -12.60
N ALA A 423 -13.90 -3.66 -12.31
CA ALA A 423 -12.60 -3.03 -12.08
C ALA A 423 -11.98 -2.57 -13.40
N TRP A 424 -11.41 -1.37 -13.39
CA TRP A 424 -10.72 -0.80 -14.54
C TRP A 424 -9.24 -0.62 -14.22
N MET A 425 -8.41 -0.58 -15.27
CA MET A 425 -6.95 -0.51 -15.14
C MET A 425 -6.45 0.76 -14.45
N MET A 426 -7.21 1.85 -14.56
CA MET A 426 -6.85 3.17 -14.05
C MET A 426 -8.13 3.90 -13.63
N ASP A 427 -8.02 4.92 -12.77
CA ASP A 427 -9.15 5.77 -12.37
C ASP A 427 -9.51 6.76 -13.49
N PRO A 428 -10.79 7.09 -13.72
CA PRO A 428 -11.21 7.97 -14.81
C PRO A 428 -10.73 9.42 -14.67
N VAL A 429 -10.22 9.80 -13.50
CA VAL A 429 -9.60 11.12 -13.27
C VAL A 429 -8.10 11.14 -13.59
N THR A 430 -7.56 10.02 -14.10
CA THR A 430 -6.15 9.88 -14.45
C THR A 430 -5.90 10.28 -15.91
N VAL A 431 -4.99 11.24 -16.12
CA VAL A 431 -4.52 11.62 -17.45
C VAL A 431 -3.41 10.64 -17.87
N ASN A 432 -3.81 9.47 -18.39
CA ASN A 432 -2.86 8.46 -18.86
C ASN A 432 -3.50 7.44 -19.82
N ALA A 433 -2.67 6.70 -20.53
CA ALA A 433 -3.06 5.54 -21.34
C ALA A 433 -2.06 4.39 -21.14
N ALA A 434 -2.55 3.15 -21.17
CA ALA A 434 -1.75 1.97 -20.90
C ALA A 434 -2.22 0.73 -21.67
N TYR A 435 -1.36 -0.28 -21.74
CA TYR A 435 -1.68 -1.61 -22.24
C TYR A 435 -1.23 -2.65 -21.21
N ALA A 436 -2.17 -3.47 -20.73
CA ALA A 436 -1.89 -4.59 -19.83
C ALA A 436 -1.72 -5.86 -20.68
N MET A 437 -0.50 -6.38 -20.69
CA MET A 437 -0.08 -7.49 -21.58
C MET A 437 -0.68 -8.83 -21.18
N ASP A 438 -0.83 -9.05 -19.87
CA ASP A 438 -1.34 -10.25 -19.21
C ASP A 438 -2.83 -10.49 -19.48
N ILE A 439 -3.62 -9.41 -19.52
CA ILE A 439 -5.07 -9.47 -19.78
C ILE A 439 -5.46 -8.97 -21.19
N ASN A 440 -4.48 -8.54 -22.00
CA ASN A 440 -4.65 -8.03 -23.37
C ASN A 440 -5.67 -6.87 -23.47
N ILE A 441 -5.58 -5.89 -22.57
CA ILE A 441 -6.48 -4.73 -22.52
C ILE A 441 -5.70 -3.45 -22.80
N MET A 442 -6.21 -2.60 -23.70
CA MET A 442 -5.77 -1.21 -23.85
C MET A 442 -6.71 -0.27 -23.09
N GLY A 443 -6.16 0.64 -22.31
CA GLY A 443 -6.90 1.65 -21.56
C GLY A 443 -6.44 3.07 -21.93
N GLU A 444 -7.39 3.98 -22.17
CA GLU A 444 -7.16 5.42 -22.26
C GLU A 444 -8.18 6.13 -21.36
N LEU A 445 -7.70 6.92 -20.39
CA LEU A 445 -8.54 7.70 -19.48
C LEU A 445 -8.24 9.19 -19.61
N THR A 446 -9.24 9.99 -19.26
CA THR A 446 -9.50 11.35 -19.76
C THR A 446 -8.44 12.41 -19.49
#